data_AF-A0A537L005-F1
#
_entry.id   AF-A0A537L005-F1
#
_cell.length_a   1.000
_cell.length_b   1.000
_cell.length_c   1.000
_cell.angle_alpha   90.00
_cell.angle_beta   90.00
_cell.angle_gamma   90.00
#
_symmetry.space_group_name_H-M   'P 1'
#
loop_
_entity.id
_entity.type
_entity.pdbx_description
1 polymer ?
#
loop_
_entity_poly.entity_id
_entity_poly.type
_entity_poly.pdbx_seq_one_letter_code
_entity_poly.pdbx_strand_id
1 'polypeptide(L)'
;MIVWIIDDHGRAHRLRYRYAPTCYAAGGRNALEAARQALARLRTPVTLTPTVRRELMSGTQIPVIAVAVHNPLAFPAAARLLARVPGLTLYNCDILTVRLFFYETGLFPLARCAVTCAGDAAREIALTSRPEDLEYALPPLTVLRLHLESPGGHSDDPDDLPTANPSHGRPGRLEAGVDGETVVLDGDDPAETIRSLNRLLQRYDPDVLLSEWGDPVLLPRLQVLAARTGIPLQLNRDSVNRVRTRRSRSYTTYGQVVYQ
;
A
#
# COMPACT_ATOMS: atom_id res chain seq x y z
N MET A 1 -9.78 -3.02 -7.49
CA MET A 1 -8.52 -3.09 -6.72
C MET A 1 -7.39 -3.35 -7.70
N ILE A 2 -6.19 -2.79 -7.49
CA ILE A 2 -4.99 -3.24 -8.21
C ILE A 2 -4.23 -4.17 -7.28
N VAL A 3 -3.83 -5.33 -7.80
CA VAL A 3 -2.97 -6.30 -7.11
C VAL A 3 -1.73 -6.51 -7.97
N TRP A 4 -0.56 -6.57 -7.31
CA TRP A 4 0.70 -6.92 -7.94
C TRP A 4 1.04 -8.35 -7.56
N ILE A 5 1.35 -9.18 -8.55
CA ILE A 5 1.64 -10.60 -8.36
C ILE A 5 2.95 -10.91 -9.07
N ILE A 6 3.85 -11.63 -8.41
CA ILE A 6 5.10 -12.12 -9.01
C ILE A 6 4.84 -13.56 -9.45
N ASP A 7 5.13 -13.88 -10.71
CA ASP A 7 5.01 -15.25 -11.21
C ASP A 7 6.22 -16.11 -10.82
N ASP A 8 6.15 -17.42 -11.11
CA ASP A 8 7.23 -18.37 -10.82
C ASP A 8 8.54 -18.07 -11.60
N HIS A 9 8.51 -17.14 -12.57
CA HIS A 9 9.68 -16.66 -13.31
C HIS A 9 10.19 -15.31 -12.80
N GLY A 10 9.68 -14.82 -11.67
CA GLY A 10 10.10 -13.55 -11.05
C GLY A 10 9.54 -12.30 -11.74
N ARG A 11 8.57 -12.42 -12.66
CA ARG A 11 8.00 -11.26 -13.35
C ARG A 11 6.82 -10.71 -12.58
N ALA A 12 6.81 -9.39 -12.41
CA ALA A 12 5.72 -8.68 -11.76
C ALA A 12 4.57 -8.39 -12.74
N HIS A 13 3.35 -8.77 -12.33
CA HIS A 13 2.11 -8.58 -13.07
C HIS A 13 1.20 -7.60 -12.34
N ARG A 14 0.77 -6.55 -13.04
CA ARG A 14 -0.23 -5.60 -12.54
C ARG A 14 -1.62 -6.04 -12.95
N LEU A 15 -2.44 -6.48 -12.00
CA LEU A 15 -3.77 -7.00 -12.28
C LEU A 15 -4.88 -6.16 -11.62
N ARG A 16 -5.96 -5.96 -12.36
CA ARG A 16 -7.21 -5.38 -11.89
C ARG A 16 -8.11 -6.48 -11.34
N TYR A 17 -8.38 -6.43 -10.04
CA TYR A 17 -9.33 -7.32 -9.38
C TYR A 17 -10.64 -6.58 -9.07
N ARG A 18 -11.78 -7.16 -9.47
CA ARG A 18 -13.11 -6.58 -9.21
C ARG A 18 -13.44 -6.78 -7.72
N TYR A 19 -13.58 -5.68 -7.00
CA TYR A 19 -13.77 -5.68 -5.56
C TYR A 19 -14.74 -4.57 -5.17
N ALA A 20 -15.71 -4.91 -4.32
CA ALA A 20 -16.72 -3.98 -3.80
C ALA A 20 -16.68 -4.05 -2.26
N PRO A 21 -15.88 -3.18 -1.59
CA PRO A 21 -15.80 -3.19 -0.13
C PRO A 21 -17.17 -3.00 0.50
N THR A 22 -17.41 -3.73 1.59
CA THR A 22 -18.71 -3.78 2.25
C THR A 22 -18.62 -3.25 3.68
N CYS A 23 -19.47 -2.27 3.99
CA CYS A 23 -19.78 -1.90 5.38
C CYS A 23 -21.20 -2.33 5.72
N TYR A 24 -21.56 -2.25 7.00
CA TYR A 24 -22.88 -2.64 7.47
C TYR A 24 -23.56 -1.49 8.20
N ALA A 25 -24.87 -1.38 8.04
CA ALA A 25 -25.68 -0.36 8.67
C ALA A 25 -26.90 -0.98 9.36
N ALA A 26 -27.15 -0.61 10.61
CA ALA A 26 -28.35 -0.94 11.37
C ALA A 26 -29.11 0.34 11.72
N GLY A 27 -30.43 0.25 11.84
CA GLY A 27 -31.25 1.39 12.23
C GLY A 27 -32.73 1.16 11.95
N GLY A 28 -33.56 2.10 12.39
CA GLY A 28 -34.99 2.08 12.09
C GLY A 28 -35.26 2.28 10.59
N ARG A 29 -36.48 1.93 10.16
CA ARG A 29 -36.90 1.97 8.74
C ARG A 29 -36.65 3.35 8.08
N ASN A 30 -36.93 4.43 8.81
CA ASN A 30 -36.71 5.80 8.34
C ASN A 30 -35.22 6.12 8.15
N ALA A 31 -34.35 5.65 9.06
CA ALA A 31 -32.91 5.86 8.96
C ALA A 31 -32.31 5.07 7.77
N LEU A 32 -32.76 3.83 7.55
CA LEU A 32 -32.33 3.01 6.41
C LEU A 32 -32.76 3.61 5.06
N GLU A 33 -33.97 4.17 5.00
CA GLU A 33 -34.45 4.85 3.80
C GLU A 33 -33.67 6.15 3.53
N ALA A 34 -33.38 6.94 4.58
CA ALA A 34 -32.51 8.11 4.47
C ALA A 34 -31.08 7.73 4.05
N ALA A 35 -30.55 6.60 4.53
CA ALA A 35 -29.27 6.06 4.10
C ALA A 35 -29.25 5.71 2.61
N ARG A 36 -30.31 5.05 2.10
CA ARG A 36 -30.47 4.76 0.67
C ARG A 36 -30.45 6.03 -0.18
N GLN A 37 -31.18 7.07 0.24
CA GLN A 37 -31.22 8.37 -0.44
C GLN A 37 -29.86 9.09 -0.39
N ALA A 38 -29.14 9.00 0.73
CA ALA A 38 -27.80 9.57 0.86
C ALA A 38 -26.81 8.90 -0.10
N LEU A 39 -26.85 7.57 -0.21
CA LEU A 39 -25.99 6.79 -1.10
C LEU A 39 -26.30 7.03 -2.59
N ALA A 40 -27.53 7.37 -2.95
CA ALA A 40 -27.90 7.72 -4.34
C ALA A 40 -27.15 8.96 -4.87
N ARG A 41 -26.53 9.76 -3.98
CA ARG A 41 -25.68 10.90 -4.36
C ARG A 41 -24.30 10.47 -4.87
N LEU A 42 -23.92 9.20 -4.70
CA LEU A 42 -22.68 8.65 -5.23
C LEU A 42 -22.82 8.43 -6.73
N ARG A 43 -21.81 8.84 -7.50
CA ARG A 43 -21.69 8.52 -8.94
C ARG A 43 -21.14 7.10 -9.14
N THR A 44 -21.52 6.16 -8.29
CA THR A 44 -21.04 4.78 -8.34
C THR A 44 -22.14 3.81 -7.90
N PRO A 45 -22.23 2.63 -8.52
CA PRO A 45 -23.20 1.62 -8.09
C PRO A 45 -22.95 1.19 -6.65
N VAL A 46 -24.04 1.04 -5.89
CA VAL A 46 -24.04 0.49 -4.54
C VAL A 46 -25.10 -0.60 -4.46
N THR A 47 -24.75 -1.74 -3.89
CA THR A 47 -25.70 -2.83 -3.62
C THR A 47 -26.05 -2.83 -2.14
N LEU A 48 -27.35 -2.87 -1.84
CA LEU A 48 -27.90 -2.95 -0.50
C LEU A 48 -28.54 -4.32 -0.32
N THR A 49 -28.02 -5.11 0.61
CA THR A 49 -28.51 -6.48 0.85
C THR A 49 -28.86 -6.63 2.33
N PRO A 50 -30.14 -6.89 2.68
CA PRO A 50 -30.50 -7.29 4.03
C PRO A 50 -29.77 -8.58 4.43
N THR A 51 -29.17 -8.59 5.62
CA THR A 51 -28.43 -9.75 6.12
C THR A 51 -28.45 -9.76 7.64
N VAL A 52 -28.04 -10.89 8.23
CA VAL A 52 -27.77 -11.00 9.66
C VAL A 52 -26.25 -11.05 9.87
N ARG A 53 -25.77 -10.36 10.91
CA ARG A 53 -24.36 -10.37 11.34
C ARG A 53 -24.28 -10.45 12.86
N ARG A 54 -23.16 -10.95 13.37
CA ARG A 54 -22.87 -10.96 14.81
C ARG A 54 -22.32 -9.60 15.22
N GLU A 55 -22.95 -8.95 16.18
CA GLU A 55 -22.47 -7.71 16.77
C GLU A 55 -21.40 -8.04 17.83
N LEU A 56 -20.31 -7.25 17.84
CA LEU A 56 -19.09 -7.62 18.58
C LEU A 56 -19.27 -7.51 20.10
N MET A 57 -19.96 -6.49 20.60
CA MET A 57 -20.05 -6.22 22.05
C MET A 57 -21.05 -7.14 22.74
N SER A 58 -22.25 -7.28 22.19
CA SER A 58 -23.31 -8.16 22.67
C SER A 58 -23.07 -9.63 22.32
N GLY A 59 -22.28 -9.90 21.28
CA GLY A 59 -22.11 -11.24 20.73
C GLY A 59 -23.35 -11.81 20.04
N THR A 60 -24.44 -11.03 19.93
CA THR A 60 -25.74 -11.47 19.39
C THR A 60 -25.81 -11.29 17.88
N GLN A 61 -26.70 -12.05 17.23
CA GLN A 61 -27.02 -11.85 15.83
C GLN A 61 -28.05 -10.74 15.68
N ILE A 62 -27.74 -9.74 14.84
CA ILE A 62 -28.61 -8.60 14.57
C ILE A 62 -28.88 -8.44 13.06
N PRO A 63 -30.08 -7.95 12.68
CA PRO A 63 -30.37 -7.59 11.31
C PRO A 63 -29.64 -6.31 10.92
N VAL A 64 -28.98 -6.33 9.76
CA VAL A 64 -28.25 -5.19 9.19
C VAL A 64 -28.45 -5.13 7.68
N ILE A 65 -28.16 -3.99 7.07
CA ILE A 65 -28.00 -3.85 5.63
C ILE A 65 -26.52 -3.87 5.30
N ALA A 66 -26.09 -4.83 4.48
CA ALA A 66 -24.77 -4.82 3.85
C ALA A 66 -24.76 -3.81 2.71
N VAL A 67 -23.80 -2.90 2.73
CA VAL A 67 -23.62 -1.82 1.76
C VAL A 67 -22.33 -2.05 0.98
N ALA A 68 -22.45 -2.69 -0.19
CA ALA A 68 -21.31 -2.98 -1.06
C ALA A 68 -21.13 -1.85 -2.09
N VAL A 69 -19.97 -1.19 -2.06
CA VAL A 69 -19.66 -0.04 -2.94
C VAL A 69 -18.80 -0.51 -4.10
N HIS A 70 -19.33 -0.51 -5.33
CA HIS A 70 -18.66 -1.13 -6.50
C HIS A 70 -17.39 -0.40 -6.99
N ASN A 71 -17.09 0.76 -6.41
CA ASN A 71 -15.83 1.46 -6.59
C ASN A 71 -15.12 1.61 -5.23
N PRO A 72 -14.01 0.88 -4.98
CA PRO A 72 -13.25 0.98 -3.74
C PRO A 72 -12.82 2.41 -3.37
N LEU A 73 -12.55 3.27 -4.36
CA LEU A 73 -12.15 4.67 -4.12
C LEU A 73 -13.30 5.53 -3.59
N ALA A 74 -14.56 5.13 -3.86
CA ALA A 74 -15.75 5.82 -3.38
C ALA A 74 -16.19 5.36 -1.98
N PHE A 75 -15.63 4.27 -1.46
CA PHE A 75 -16.02 3.70 -0.17
C PHE A 75 -15.89 4.68 1.02
N PRO A 76 -14.78 5.46 1.18
CA PRO A 76 -14.71 6.46 2.24
C PRO A 76 -15.72 7.61 2.08
N ALA A 77 -16.15 7.92 0.86
CA ALA A 77 -17.21 8.90 0.62
C ALA A 77 -18.58 8.34 1.02
N ALA A 78 -18.85 7.08 0.69
CA ALA A 78 -20.06 6.37 1.12
C ALA A 78 -20.17 6.30 2.65
N ALA A 79 -19.09 5.90 3.34
CA ALA A 79 -19.03 5.86 4.80
C ALA A 79 -19.34 7.24 5.42
N ARG A 80 -18.77 8.33 4.89
CA ARG A 80 -19.03 9.70 5.36
C ARG A 80 -20.47 10.16 5.13
N LEU A 81 -21.10 9.74 4.03
CA LEU A 81 -22.51 10.06 3.76
C LEU A 81 -23.42 9.33 4.75
N LEU A 82 -23.16 8.05 4.99
CA LEU A 82 -23.91 7.24 5.94
C LEU A 82 -23.75 7.73 7.38
N ALA A 83 -22.54 8.14 7.79
CA ALA A 83 -22.27 8.64 9.14
C ALA A 83 -23.04 9.94 9.48
N ARG A 84 -23.60 10.63 8.48
CA ARG A 84 -24.43 11.83 8.66
C ARG A 84 -25.92 11.52 8.82
N VAL A 85 -26.32 10.26 8.67
CA VAL A 85 -27.73 9.84 8.76
C VAL A 85 -28.08 9.59 10.23
N PRO A 86 -28.99 10.36 10.83
CA PRO A 86 -29.37 10.16 12.23
C PRO A 86 -30.04 8.80 12.45
N GLY A 87 -29.75 8.17 13.60
CA GLY A 87 -30.33 6.88 13.97
C GLY A 87 -29.76 5.67 13.23
N LEU A 88 -28.64 5.86 12.52
CA LEU A 88 -27.89 4.79 11.87
C LEU A 88 -26.69 4.38 12.73
N THR A 89 -26.57 3.09 13.01
CA THR A 89 -25.35 2.49 13.57
C THR A 89 -24.57 1.86 12.45
N LEU A 90 -23.28 2.22 12.32
CA LEU A 90 -22.41 1.72 11.28
C LEU A 90 -21.37 0.74 11.84
N TYR A 91 -21.06 -0.27 11.04
CA TYR A 91 -20.03 -1.26 11.32
C TYR A 91 -19.11 -1.41 10.13
N ASN A 92 -17.82 -1.64 10.40
CA ASN A 92 -16.76 -1.83 9.41
C ASN A 92 -16.59 -0.67 8.41
N CYS A 93 -17.14 0.52 8.69
CA CYS A 93 -17.09 1.66 7.76
C CYS A 93 -15.80 2.48 7.87
N ASP A 94 -15.03 2.29 8.94
CA ASP A 94 -13.78 2.97 9.28
C ASP A 94 -12.54 2.10 8.99
N ILE A 95 -12.74 0.82 8.67
CA ILE A 95 -11.65 -0.08 8.27
C ILE A 95 -11.09 0.38 6.92
N LEU A 96 -9.76 0.48 6.83
CA LEU A 96 -9.08 0.82 5.59
C LEU A 96 -9.46 -0.16 4.47
N THR A 97 -9.80 0.36 3.28
CA THR A 97 -10.29 -0.44 2.15
C THR A 97 -9.33 -1.57 1.75
N VAL A 98 -8.02 -1.35 1.88
CA VAL A 98 -6.99 -2.38 1.63
C VAL A 98 -7.05 -3.51 2.67
N ARG A 99 -7.35 -3.20 3.94
CA ARG A 99 -7.52 -4.22 5.00
C ARG A 99 -8.81 -5.00 4.80
N LEU A 100 -9.91 -4.30 4.48
CA LEU A 100 -11.17 -4.96 4.12
C LEU A 100 -10.97 -5.93 2.97
N PHE A 101 -10.18 -5.57 1.95
CA PHE A 101 -9.89 -6.45 0.83
C PHE A 101 -9.30 -7.78 1.29
N PHE A 102 -8.29 -7.76 2.16
CA PHE A 102 -7.70 -8.99 2.70
C PHE A 102 -8.67 -9.74 3.62
N TYR A 103 -9.43 -9.05 4.48
CA TYR A 103 -10.39 -9.71 5.37
C TYR A 103 -11.56 -10.37 4.62
N GLU A 104 -12.09 -9.73 3.58
CA GLU A 104 -13.25 -10.23 2.82
C GLU A 104 -12.85 -11.33 1.82
N THR A 105 -11.63 -11.29 1.29
CA THR A 105 -11.15 -12.29 0.32
C THR A 105 -10.36 -13.43 0.96
N GLY A 106 -9.91 -13.28 2.21
CA GLY A 106 -8.99 -14.21 2.87
C GLY A 106 -7.55 -14.15 2.34
N LEU A 107 -7.29 -13.35 1.28
CA LEU A 107 -5.94 -13.15 0.76
C LEU A 107 -5.05 -12.50 1.84
N PHE A 108 -3.74 -12.74 1.73
CA PHE A 108 -2.75 -12.13 2.59
C PHE A 108 -1.48 -11.79 1.80
N PRO A 109 -0.66 -10.81 2.25
CA PRO A 109 0.58 -10.47 1.59
C PRO A 109 1.51 -11.68 1.45
N LEU A 110 2.25 -11.75 0.35
CA LEU A 110 3.19 -12.84 0.04
C LEU A 110 2.57 -14.25 -0.04
N ALA A 111 1.24 -14.36 -0.06
CA ALA A 111 0.57 -15.64 -0.27
C ALA A 111 0.87 -16.21 -1.66
N ARG A 112 1.16 -17.51 -1.72
CA ARG A 112 1.19 -18.24 -2.99
C ARG A 112 -0.24 -18.45 -3.48
N CYS A 113 -0.52 -18.08 -4.72
CA CYS A 113 -1.85 -18.21 -5.29
C CYS A 113 -1.82 -18.64 -6.76
N ALA A 114 -2.90 -19.29 -7.19
CA ALA A 114 -3.22 -19.52 -8.59
C ALA A 114 -4.16 -18.40 -9.07
N VAL A 115 -3.88 -17.84 -10.23
CA VAL A 115 -4.59 -16.67 -10.73
C VAL A 115 -5.13 -16.94 -12.12
N THR A 116 -6.44 -16.77 -12.29
CA THR A 116 -7.09 -16.84 -13.61
C THR A 116 -7.26 -15.42 -14.15
N CYS A 117 -6.60 -15.12 -15.26
CA CYS A 117 -6.58 -13.79 -15.87
C CYS A 117 -7.32 -13.74 -17.22
N ALA A 118 -7.93 -12.60 -17.50
CA ALA A 118 -8.38 -12.21 -18.84
C ALA A 118 -7.75 -10.86 -19.19
N GLY A 119 -6.59 -10.89 -19.85
CA GLY A 119 -5.75 -9.70 -20.01
C GLY A 119 -5.23 -9.20 -18.67
N ASP A 120 -5.41 -7.90 -18.39
CA ASP A 120 -5.02 -7.29 -17.11
C ASP A 120 -6.05 -7.50 -15.99
N ALA A 121 -7.14 -8.23 -16.24
CA ALA A 121 -8.19 -8.47 -15.25
C ALA A 121 -8.01 -9.84 -14.57
N ALA A 122 -7.74 -9.83 -13.26
CA ALA A 122 -7.81 -11.02 -12.42
C ALA A 122 -9.28 -11.37 -12.19
N ARG A 123 -9.70 -12.54 -12.69
CA ARG A 123 -11.06 -13.08 -12.53
C ARG A 123 -11.20 -13.84 -11.23
N GLU A 124 -10.16 -14.59 -10.88
CA GLU A 124 -10.12 -15.42 -9.68
C GLU A 124 -8.68 -15.44 -9.16
N ILE A 125 -8.54 -15.42 -7.83
CA ILE A 125 -7.28 -15.59 -7.11
C ILE A 125 -7.54 -16.64 -6.05
N ALA A 126 -7.05 -17.86 -6.28
CA ALA A 126 -7.20 -18.99 -5.36
C ALA A 126 -5.91 -19.16 -4.55
N LEU A 127 -6.02 -19.14 -3.23
CA LEU A 127 -4.88 -19.38 -2.35
C LEU A 127 -4.40 -20.83 -2.49
N THR A 128 -3.09 -20.99 -2.58
CA THR A 128 -2.40 -22.29 -2.55
C THR A 128 -1.54 -22.47 -1.31
N SER A 129 -1.33 -21.38 -0.56
CA SER A 129 -0.70 -21.35 0.76
C SER A 129 -1.68 -20.85 1.81
N ARG A 130 -1.42 -21.15 3.07
CA ARG A 130 -2.16 -20.66 4.23
C ARG A 130 -1.26 -19.82 5.14
N PRO A 131 -1.83 -18.87 5.90
CA PRO A 131 -1.07 -18.05 6.84
C PRO A 131 -0.33 -18.88 7.91
N GLU A 132 -0.87 -20.05 8.28
CA GLU A 132 -0.30 -20.94 9.29
C GLU A 132 0.73 -21.96 8.75
N ASP A 133 1.03 -21.94 7.45
CA ASP A 133 2.01 -22.86 6.89
C ASP A 133 3.42 -22.55 7.44
N LEU A 134 4.05 -23.55 8.06
CA LEU A 134 5.39 -23.43 8.63
C LEU A 134 6.49 -23.51 7.56
N GLU A 135 6.20 -24.26 6.49
CA GLU A 135 7.07 -24.41 5.33
C GLU A 135 6.51 -23.58 4.18
N TYR A 136 7.15 -22.46 3.88
CA TYR A 136 6.78 -21.59 2.77
C TYR A 136 8.02 -21.17 1.97
N ALA A 137 7.84 -21.08 0.66
CA ALA A 137 8.87 -20.52 -0.22
C ALA A 137 8.72 -18.99 -0.24
N LEU A 138 9.82 -18.28 0.00
CA LEU A 138 9.85 -16.84 -0.25
C LEU A 138 9.83 -16.59 -1.76
N PRO A 139 9.04 -15.62 -2.25
CA PRO A 139 9.14 -15.22 -3.65
C PRO A 139 10.54 -14.67 -3.94
N PRO A 140 11.07 -14.83 -5.17
CA PRO A 140 12.39 -14.34 -5.54
C PRO A 140 12.37 -12.82 -5.72
N LEU A 141 12.27 -12.07 -4.62
CA LEU A 141 12.18 -10.62 -4.63
C LEU A 141 13.51 -9.99 -5.06
N THR A 142 13.46 -9.08 -6.04
CA THR A 142 14.62 -8.25 -6.38
C THR A 142 14.67 -7.04 -5.45
N VAL A 143 15.79 -6.85 -4.74
CA VAL A 143 15.98 -5.76 -3.78
C VAL A 143 17.02 -4.77 -4.30
N LEU A 144 16.61 -3.51 -4.49
CA LEU A 144 17.53 -2.39 -4.72
C LEU A 144 17.74 -1.66 -3.39
N ARG A 145 18.99 -1.60 -2.93
CA ARG A 145 19.39 -0.88 -1.70
C ARG A 145 19.85 0.52 -2.08
N LEU A 146 19.40 1.53 -1.35
CA LEU A 146 19.84 2.92 -1.48
C LEU A 146 20.38 3.43 -0.15
N HIS A 147 21.57 3.99 -0.16
CA HIS A 147 22.17 4.59 1.02
C HIS A 147 23.01 5.79 0.64
N LEU A 148 23.39 6.56 1.66
CA LEU A 148 24.36 7.64 1.51
C LEU A 148 25.69 7.14 2.04
N GLU A 149 26.77 7.39 1.30
CA GLU A 149 28.14 7.14 1.74
C GLU A 149 28.34 7.74 3.14
N SER A 150 28.88 6.96 4.07
CA SER A 150 29.12 7.40 5.45
C SER A 150 30.63 7.44 5.73
N PRO A 151 31.15 8.44 6.47
CA PRO A 151 32.56 8.45 6.86
C PRO A 151 32.79 7.33 7.88
N GLY A 152 33.23 6.17 7.41
CA GLY A 152 33.41 4.96 8.23
C GLY A 152 33.40 3.64 7.46
N GLY A 153 32.96 3.65 6.20
CA GLY A 153 32.85 2.44 5.38
C GLY A 153 31.54 1.68 5.62
N HIS A 154 31.12 0.92 4.61
CA HIS A 154 30.01 -0.02 4.71
C HIS A 154 30.59 -1.36 5.14
N SER A 155 30.11 -1.92 6.24
CA SER A 155 30.24 -3.35 6.47
C SER A 155 29.17 -4.05 5.64
N ASP A 156 29.54 -5.17 5.02
CA ASP A 156 28.60 -6.07 4.34
C ASP A 156 27.77 -6.89 5.35
N ASP A 157 27.88 -6.58 6.65
CA ASP A 157 27.18 -7.25 7.73
C ASP A 157 25.75 -6.68 7.87
N PRO A 158 24.70 -7.47 7.63
CA PRO A 158 23.32 -7.00 7.73
C PRO A 158 22.91 -6.54 9.14
N ASP A 159 23.69 -6.85 10.19
CA ASP A 159 23.44 -6.44 11.57
C ASP A 159 24.19 -5.17 12.00
N ASP A 160 25.06 -4.61 11.16
CA ASP A 160 25.80 -3.40 11.50
C ASP A 160 24.97 -2.13 11.21
N LEU A 161 24.61 -1.39 12.25
CA LEU A 161 23.83 -0.16 12.10
C LEU A 161 24.73 1.01 11.70
N PRO A 162 24.38 1.80 10.66
CA PRO A 162 25.11 3.01 10.30
C PRO A 162 25.22 3.95 11.50
N THR A 163 26.45 4.21 11.93
CA THR A 163 26.73 4.85 13.23
C THR A 163 26.52 6.36 13.26
N ALA A 164 26.25 7.01 12.11
CA ALA A 164 26.09 8.46 11.99
C ALA A 164 24.81 8.87 11.27
N ASN A 165 24.00 9.73 11.90
CA ASN A 165 22.80 10.32 11.30
C ASN A 165 23.19 11.34 10.20
N PRO A 166 22.85 11.11 8.91
CA PRO A 166 23.21 11.99 7.79
C PRO A 166 22.47 13.34 7.78
N SER A 167 21.62 13.58 8.78
CA SER A 167 21.04 14.91 9.07
C SER A 167 22.07 15.87 9.66
N HIS A 168 23.14 15.36 10.27
CA HIS A 168 24.21 16.15 10.90
C HIS A 168 25.52 15.96 10.14
N GLY A 169 25.73 16.71 9.06
CA GLY A 169 26.97 16.63 8.27
C GLY A 169 26.76 16.98 6.79
N ARG A 170 27.84 16.93 6.01
CA ARG A 170 27.71 16.95 4.54
C ARG A 170 27.09 15.61 4.11
N PRO A 171 26.04 15.61 3.26
CA PRO A 171 25.55 14.38 2.66
C PRO A 171 26.71 13.67 1.96
N GLY A 172 26.97 12.40 2.28
CA GLY A 172 27.81 11.56 1.43
C GLY A 172 27.12 11.26 0.10
N ARG A 173 27.85 10.57 -0.78
CA ARG A 173 27.37 10.27 -2.12
C ARG A 173 26.21 9.28 -2.12
N LEU A 174 25.31 9.39 -3.09
CA LEU A 174 24.26 8.37 -3.26
C LEU A 174 24.87 7.08 -3.79
N GLU A 175 24.63 5.98 -3.10
CA GLU A 175 25.01 4.64 -3.52
C GLU A 175 23.76 3.78 -3.74
N ALA A 176 23.86 2.88 -4.71
CA ALA A 176 22.81 1.93 -5.01
C ALA A 176 23.40 0.53 -5.17
N GLY A 177 22.83 -0.44 -4.45
CA GLY A 177 23.28 -1.83 -4.44
C GLY A 177 22.22 -2.82 -4.92
N VAL A 178 22.62 -3.80 -5.73
CA VAL A 178 21.80 -4.95 -6.16
C VAL A 178 22.68 -6.20 -6.17
N ASP A 179 22.19 -7.31 -5.64
CA ASP A 179 22.87 -8.62 -5.64
C ASP A 179 24.33 -8.62 -5.14
N GLY A 180 24.63 -7.75 -4.18
CA GLY A 180 25.98 -7.61 -3.59
C GLY A 180 26.93 -6.69 -4.36
N GLU A 181 26.52 -6.13 -5.51
CA GLU A 181 27.27 -5.09 -6.20
C GLU A 181 26.72 -3.70 -5.84
N THR A 182 27.61 -2.78 -5.47
CA THR A 182 27.27 -1.38 -5.14
C THR A 182 27.88 -0.42 -6.14
N VAL A 183 27.08 0.53 -6.63
CA VAL A 183 27.50 1.58 -7.55
C VAL A 183 27.23 2.94 -6.95
N VAL A 184 28.24 3.80 -6.96
CA VAL A 184 28.09 5.22 -6.60
C VAL A 184 27.40 5.96 -7.75
N LEU A 185 26.26 6.58 -7.47
CA LEU A 185 25.42 7.26 -8.45
C LEU A 185 25.74 8.75 -8.61
N ASP A 186 26.60 9.31 -7.76
CA ASP A 186 26.95 10.72 -7.84
C ASP A 186 27.95 11.02 -8.96
N GLY A 187 27.49 11.81 -9.92
CA GLY A 187 28.34 12.58 -10.83
C GLY A 187 28.41 14.04 -10.41
N ASP A 188 29.36 14.80 -10.97
CA ASP A 188 29.47 16.25 -10.74
C ASP A 188 28.20 17.02 -11.19
N ASP A 189 27.36 16.40 -12.02
CA ASP A 189 26.06 16.91 -12.47
C ASP A 189 24.88 16.27 -11.69
N PRO A 190 24.11 17.06 -10.91
CA PRO A 190 22.83 16.67 -10.30
C PRO A 190 21.87 15.88 -11.19
N ALA A 191 21.84 16.15 -12.49
CA ALA A 191 20.96 15.46 -13.43
C ALA A 191 21.43 14.02 -13.70
N GLU A 192 22.74 13.76 -13.68
CA GLU A 192 23.29 12.42 -13.86
C GLU A 192 22.96 11.49 -12.69
N THR A 193 22.91 11.98 -11.46
CA THR A 193 22.48 11.18 -10.30
C THR A 193 21.05 10.64 -10.51
N ILE A 194 20.11 11.49 -10.91
CA ILE A 194 18.71 11.08 -11.15
C ILE A 194 18.61 10.14 -12.38
N ARG A 195 19.34 10.42 -13.46
CA ARG A 195 19.34 9.55 -14.65
C ARG A 195 19.92 8.18 -14.32
N SER A 196 21.00 8.12 -13.56
CA SER A 196 21.65 6.86 -13.16
C SER A 196 20.74 6.04 -12.25
N LEU A 197 20.10 6.67 -11.26
CA LEU A 197 19.10 6.00 -10.42
C LEU A 197 17.94 5.45 -11.25
N ASN A 198 17.37 6.26 -12.15
CA ASN A 198 16.28 5.80 -13.04
C ASN A 198 16.73 4.65 -13.96
N ARG A 199 17.98 4.68 -14.47
CA ARG A 199 18.55 3.58 -15.25
C ARG A 199 18.62 2.28 -14.43
N LEU A 200 19.03 2.35 -13.16
CA LEU A 200 19.03 1.17 -12.29
C LEU A 200 17.62 0.66 -12.00
N LEU A 201 16.68 1.56 -11.67
CA LEU A 201 15.27 1.20 -11.43
C LEU A 201 14.64 0.51 -12.65
N GLN A 202 14.93 0.99 -13.86
CA GLN A 202 14.44 0.38 -15.10
C GLN A 202 15.14 -0.94 -15.43
N ARG A 203 16.45 -1.04 -15.18
CA ARG A 203 17.25 -2.22 -15.50
C ARG A 203 16.90 -3.40 -14.60
N TYR A 204 16.82 -3.15 -13.30
CA TYR A 204 16.62 -4.19 -12.30
C TYR A 204 15.15 -4.41 -11.95
N ASP A 205 14.26 -3.44 -12.23
CA ASP A 205 12.84 -3.47 -11.90
C ASP A 205 12.59 -4.04 -10.49
N PRO A 206 13.13 -3.42 -9.42
CA PRO A 206 13.14 -4.02 -8.09
C PRO A 206 11.73 -4.15 -7.51
N ASP A 207 11.48 -5.23 -6.77
CA ASP A 207 10.25 -5.43 -6.00
C ASP A 207 10.28 -4.66 -4.69
N VAL A 208 11.48 -4.50 -4.12
CA VAL A 208 11.70 -3.79 -2.85
C VAL A 208 12.80 -2.75 -3.05
N LEU A 209 12.48 -1.51 -2.68
CA LEU A 209 13.46 -0.46 -2.51
C LEU A 209 13.78 -0.34 -1.01
N LEU A 210 14.92 -0.87 -0.60
CA LEU A 210 15.39 -0.71 0.77
C LEU A 210 16.23 0.56 0.85
N SER A 211 15.99 1.41 1.84
CA SER A 211 16.76 2.65 1.97
C SER A 211 17.18 2.94 3.40
N GLU A 212 18.39 3.44 3.55
CA GLU A 212 18.90 3.99 4.80
C GLU A 212 18.48 5.44 4.93
N TRP A 213 17.90 5.81 6.08
CA TRP A 213 17.37 7.15 6.32
C TRP A 213 16.41 7.63 5.20
N GLY A 214 15.69 6.67 4.59
CA GLY A 214 14.78 6.83 3.45
C GLY A 214 13.82 8.01 3.61
N ASP A 215 12.82 7.81 4.44
CA ASP A 215 11.77 8.80 4.71
C ASP A 215 12.27 10.13 5.31
N PRO A 216 13.17 10.14 6.32
CA PRO A 216 13.57 11.40 6.94
C PRO A 216 14.57 12.23 6.11
N VAL A 217 15.37 11.61 5.24
CA VAL A 217 16.51 12.28 4.60
C VAL A 217 16.62 11.98 3.10
N LEU A 218 16.80 10.72 2.73
CA LEU A 218 17.18 10.31 1.37
C LEU A 218 16.10 10.64 0.34
N LEU A 219 14.88 10.13 0.52
CA LEU A 219 13.77 10.29 -0.41
C LEU A 219 13.36 11.77 -0.57
N PRO A 220 13.25 12.58 0.50
CA PRO A 220 13.04 14.02 0.37
C PRO A 220 14.14 14.73 -0.43
N ARG A 221 15.42 14.38 -0.21
CA ARG A 221 16.55 14.96 -0.98
C ARG A 221 16.47 14.62 -2.46
N LEU A 222 16.18 13.37 -2.78
CA LEU A 222 15.97 12.94 -4.17
C LEU A 222 14.80 13.70 -4.82
N GLN A 223 13.69 13.90 -4.10
CA GLN A 223 12.55 14.69 -4.60
C GLN A 223 12.94 16.14 -4.91
N VAL A 224 13.75 16.78 -4.04
CA VAL A 224 14.29 18.13 -4.29
C VAL A 224 15.21 18.14 -5.51
N LEU A 225 16.07 17.14 -5.65
CA LEU A 225 17.00 16.99 -6.78
C LEU A 225 16.24 16.82 -8.11
N ALA A 226 15.19 15.98 -8.12
CA ALA A 226 14.30 15.79 -9.25
C ALA A 226 13.58 17.09 -9.66
N ALA A 227 13.08 17.85 -8.67
CA ALA A 227 12.43 19.14 -8.92
C ALA A 227 13.41 20.18 -9.50
N ARG A 228 14.66 20.21 -9.01
CA ARG A 228 15.71 21.14 -9.49
C ARG A 228 16.17 20.84 -10.91
N THR A 229 16.27 19.55 -11.27
CA THR A 229 16.76 19.11 -12.57
C THR A 229 15.65 19.00 -13.63
N GLY A 230 14.39 18.99 -13.21
CA GLY A 230 13.24 18.76 -14.09
C GLY A 230 13.09 17.30 -14.54
N ILE A 231 13.90 16.38 -14.01
CA ILE A 231 13.88 14.96 -14.36
C ILE A 231 13.04 14.21 -13.30
N PRO A 232 11.95 13.53 -13.68
CA PRO A 232 11.12 12.82 -12.71
C PRO A 232 11.80 11.55 -12.19
N LEU A 233 11.64 11.28 -10.90
CA LEU A 233 12.01 10.02 -10.26
C LEU A 233 11.02 8.91 -10.60
N GLN A 234 11.54 7.76 -11.01
CA GLN A 234 10.75 6.59 -11.43
C GLN A 234 10.66 5.53 -10.33
N LEU A 235 10.37 5.94 -9.10
CA LEU A 235 10.33 5.05 -7.92
C LEU A 235 9.14 4.06 -7.91
N ASN A 236 8.12 4.27 -8.76
CA ASN A 236 6.94 3.43 -8.83
C ASN A 236 6.80 2.79 -10.21
N ARG A 237 6.47 1.49 -10.26
CA ARG A 237 6.11 0.78 -11.49
C ARG A 237 4.83 1.33 -12.16
N ASP A 238 3.93 1.94 -11.39
CA ASP A 238 2.74 2.62 -11.93
C ASP A 238 3.03 4.10 -12.20
N SER A 239 3.24 4.43 -13.47
CA SER A 239 3.60 5.79 -13.94
C SER A 239 2.50 6.83 -13.70
N VAL A 240 1.26 6.40 -13.48
CA VAL A 240 0.12 7.29 -13.18
C VAL A 240 0.07 7.62 -11.68
N ASN A 241 0.55 6.71 -10.84
CA ASN A 241 0.56 6.87 -9.38
C ASN A 241 1.95 7.32 -8.89
N ARG A 242 2.17 8.63 -8.87
CA ARG A 242 3.37 9.22 -8.24
C ARG A 242 3.44 8.88 -6.75
N VAL A 243 4.67 8.78 -6.22
CA VAL A 243 4.91 8.61 -4.78
C VAL A 243 4.14 9.67 -4.01
N ARG A 244 3.26 9.24 -3.10
CA ARG A 244 2.44 10.13 -2.27
C ARG A 244 3.08 10.23 -0.91
N THR A 245 3.75 11.34 -0.63
CA THR A 245 4.16 11.65 0.75
C THR A 245 2.93 12.03 1.55
N ARG A 246 2.62 11.31 2.63
CA ARG A 246 1.65 11.75 3.64
C ARG A 246 2.43 12.46 4.75
N ARG A 247 1.90 13.57 5.27
CA ARG A 247 2.44 14.16 6.50
C ARG A 247 2.32 13.11 7.59
N SER A 248 3.38 12.95 8.38
CA SER A 248 3.34 12.04 9.50
C SER A 248 2.20 12.42 10.45
N ARG A 249 1.41 11.44 10.86
CA ARG A 249 0.32 11.61 11.83
C ARG A 249 0.56 10.62 12.96
N SER A 250 0.95 11.13 14.12
CA SER A 250 0.86 10.37 15.35
C SER A 250 -0.61 10.31 15.79
N TYR A 251 -1.11 9.10 16.06
CA TYR A 251 -2.37 8.94 16.78
C TYR A 251 -2.20 7.88 17.86
N THR A 252 -2.80 8.12 19.02
CA THR A 252 -2.73 7.19 20.15
C THR A 252 -3.85 6.17 20.03
N THR A 253 -3.53 4.89 20.13
CA THR A 253 -4.51 3.80 20.16
C THR A 253 -4.08 2.79 21.21
N TYR A 254 -4.98 2.45 22.15
CA TYR A 254 -4.71 1.57 23.30
C TYR A 254 -3.45 1.94 24.11
N GLY A 255 -3.21 3.23 24.33
CA GLY A 255 -2.05 3.71 25.09
C GLY A 255 -0.72 3.66 24.34
N GLN A 256 -0.69 3.22 23.08
CA GLN A 256 0.49 3.28 22.22
C GLN A 256 0.37 4.45 21.23
N VAL A 257 1.45 5.23 21.10
CA VAL A 257 1.59 6.23 20.04
C VAL A 257 1.98 5.49 18.77
N VAL A 258 1.06 5.40 17.81
CA VAL A 258 1.33 4.84 16.50
C VAL A 258 1.79 5.98 15.60
N TYR A 259 3.02 5.90 15.11
CA TYR A 259 3.56 6.80 14.10
C TYR A 259 3.13 6.29 12.72
N GLN A 260 2.51 7.16 11.93
CA GLN A 260 2.07 6.88 10.57
C GLN A 260 2.56 7.97 9.62
#